data_AF-A0A1Z9TP11-F1
#
_entry.id   AF-A0A1Z9TP11-F1
#
_cell.length_a   1.000
_cell.length_b   1.000
_cell.length_c   1.000
_cell.angle_alpha   90.00
_cell.angle_beta   90.00
_cell.angle_gamma   90.00
#
_symmetry.space_group_name_H-M   'P 1'
#
loop_
_entity.id
_entity.type
_entity.pdbx_description
1 polymer ?
#
loop_
_entity_poly.entity_id
_entity_poly.type
_entity_poly.pdbx_seq_one_letter_code
_entity_poly.pdbx_strand_id
1 'polypeptide(L)'
;MEENRVKQKSTWVGNKVNQLDVVFLNLKNKLKPTNFLGYQTSSTTSELECIIHNGKLKKKISSKEDDIFLIFNDTSFYAESGGQVGDKGKIVNMNEEYVCDVIDTKKVDGGIFLHLIKSSSQFIELSVGENFKLLVDEERRNRIRNNHSATHLLHESLRKTLGDHVSQKGSLVNDKKLRFDFSYSRPVTNDQIRNIEELVNKTIQSNLLKDEKYLPVKDALKNGAIALFGEKYPEKVRVISFLTKDKENILNSSELCGGIHVDSTGQIGSFKILSDTSISSGTRRIEALTGVEADKYVYDKIKLFDDVKYLLKATDVNIKDKIITLQSDLNRLKKESDIKKVTYSTENIIESKNISLYIDLIEVNPKELKNISDLIKKKISSGIIILMTEKNKKLSIVVSVTKDLFENYDALKILKKLTTFLGGKGGGGREDLAQGGAPHSKDLKEIKNFLTGLI
;
A
#
# COMPACT_ATOMS: atom_id res chain seq x y z
N MET A 1 -16.33 8.71 -21.27
CA MET A 1 -15.62 9.61 -20.33
C MET A 1 -16.58 10.36 -19.42
N GLU A 2 -17.74 10.80 -19.92
CA GLU A 2 -18.82 11.40 -19.11
C GLU A 2 -19.43 10.43 -18.07
N GLU A 3 -19.58 9.15 -18.42
CA GLU A 3 -20.14 8.12 -17.51
C GLU A 3 -19.26 7.80 -16.29
N ASN A 4 -17.94 8.03 -16.37
CA ASN A 4 -17.04 7.82 -15.22
C ASN A 4 -17.01 9.02 -14.27
N ARG A 5 -17.42 10.21 -14.72
CA ARG A 5 -17.60 11.39 -13.84
C ARG A 5 -18.86 11.29 -12.98
N VAL A 6 -19.90 10.63 -13.48
CA VAL A 6 -21.13 10.37 -12.71
C VAL A 6 -20.89 9.28 -11.66
N LYS A 7 -20.06 8.26 -11.96
CA LYS A 7 -19.74 7.18 -11.01
C LYS A 7 -18.91 7.61 -9.79
N GLN A 8 -18.17 8.72 -9.86
CA GLN A 8 -17.49 9.29 -8.69
C GLN A 8 -18.41 10.10 -7.76
N LYS A 9 -19.65 10.41 -8.18
CA LYS A 9 -20.69 11.00 -7.33
C LYS A 9 -21.63 9.96 -6.70
N SER A 10 -21.47 8.68 -7.02
CA SER A 10 -22.35 7.61 -6.57
C SER A 10 -21.61 6.56 -5.73
N THR A 11 -21.36 6.89 -4.47
CA THR A 11 -21.23 5.89 -3.41
C THR A 11 -22.23 6.23 -2.31
N TRP A 12 -23.50 5.99 -2.59
CA TRP A 12 -24.52 5.82 -1.55
C TRP A 12 -25.52 4.76 -2.03
N VAL A 13 -25.73 3.76 -1.19
CA VAL A 13 -26.50 2.54 -1.48
C VAL A 13 -28.00 2.87 -1.56
N GLY A 14 -28.64 2.49 -2.67
CA GLY A 14 -30.06 2.08 -2.77
C GLY A 14 -31.17 3.14 -2.58
N ASN A 15 -31.90 3.44 -3.67
CA ASN A 15 -33.28 3.98 -3.78
C ASN A 15 -33.76 5.22 -2.97
N LYS A 16 -33.01 5.74 -1.98
CA LYS A 16 -33.36 6.98 -1.24
C LYS A 16 -32.83 8.28 -1.89
N VAL A 17 -31.97 8.17 -2.91
CA VAL A 17 -31.18 9.28 -3.48
C VAL A 17 -32.05 10.39 -4.10
N ASN A 18 -33.20 10.06 -4.71
CA ASN A 18 -33.99 11.05 -5.44
C ASN A 18 -34.69 12.11 -4.56
N GLN A 19 -35.03 11.82 -3.29
CA GLN A 19 -35.73 12.80 -2.44
C GLN A 19 -34.78 13.79 -1.77
N LEU A 20 -33.62 13.32 -1.30
CA LEU A 20 -32.61 14.16 -0.64
C LEU A 20 -32.04 15.20 -1.61
N ASP A 21 -31.72 14.79 -2.83
CA ASP A 21 -31.19 15.68 -3.86
C ASP A 21 -32.18 16.80 -4.20
N VAL A 22 -33.48 16.48 -4.31
CA VAL A 22 -34.54 17.48 -4.56
C VAL A 22 -34.68 18.46 -3.40
N VAL A 23 -34.56 18.01 -2.15
CA VAL A 23 -34.61 18.91 -0.99
C VAL A 23 -33.40 19.83 -0.99
N PHE A 24 -32.18 19.31 -1.19
CA PHE A 24 -30.95 20.09 -1.21
C PHE A 24 -30.93 21.12 -2.34
N LEU A 25 -31.41 20.77 -3.55
CA LEU A 25 -31.52 21.69 -4.68
C LEU A 25 -32.43 22.90 -4.40
N ASN A 26 -33.45 22.70 -3.56
CA ASN A 26 -34.41 23.75 -3.21
C ASN A 26 -33.96 24.62 -2.04
N LEU A 27 -32.92 24.25 -1.29
CA LEU A 27 -32.45 25.03 -0.14
C LEU A 27 -31.95 26.42 -0.54
N LYS A 28 -31.24 26.53 -1.67
CA LYS A 28 -30.72 27.81 -2.19
C LYS A 28 -31.78 28.88 -2.45
N ASN A 29 -33.04 28.46 -2.64
CA ASN A 29 -34.17 29.36 -2.86
C ASN A 29 -34.84 29.79 -1.54
N LYS A 30 -34.53 29.11 -0.43
CA LYS A 30 -35.18 29.28 0.88
C LYS A 30 -34.25 29.88 1.93
N LEU A 31 -32.95 29.64 1.81
CA LEU A 31 -31.94 30.05 2.78
C LEU A 31 -30.90 30.95 2.13
N LYS A 32 -30.29 31.82 2.95
CA LYS A 32 -29.12 32.59 2.54
C LYS A 32 -27.87 31.69 2.60
N PRO A 33 -26.77 32.07 1.92
CA PRO A 33 -25.50 31.37 2.08
C PRO A 33 -25.07 31.37 3.54
N THR A 34 -24.59 30.23 4.04
CA THR A 34 -24.04 30.13 5.40
C THR A 34 -22.77 30.97 5.50
N ASN A 35 -22.66 31.80 6.53
CA ASN A 35 -21.47 32.57 6.80
C ASN A 35 -20.41 31.70 7.50
N PHE A 36 -19.28 31.49 6.83
CA PHE A 36 -18.21 30.62 7.32
C PHE A 36 -17.16 31.41 8.11
N LEU A 37 -17.05 31.11 9.40
CA LEU A 37 -16.15 31.78 10.36
C LEU A 37 -14.93 30.91 10.73
N GLY A 38 -14.82 29.71 10.14
CA GLY A 38 -13.81 28.72 10.52
C GLY A 38 -12.37 29.07 10.13
N TYR A 39 -12.15 30.15 9.39
CA TYR A 39 -10.80 30.68 9.15
C TYR A 39 -10.24 31.42 10.38
N GLN A 40 -11.11 31.95 11.24
CA GLN A 40 -10.73 32.76 12.41
C GLN A 40 -10.94 32.03 13.73
N THR A 41 -11.94 31.15 13.83
CA THR A 41 -12.32 30.51 15.10
C THR A 41 -12.71 29.03 14.92
N SER A 42 -12.49 28.23 15.97
CA SER A 42 -12.95 26.83 16.08
C SER A 42 -14.33 26.68 16.74
N SER A 43 -14.92 27.78 17.21
CA SER A 43 -16.25 27.79 17.82
C SER A 43 -17.08 29.00 17.40
N THR A 44 -18.40 28.85 17.37
CA THR A 44 -19.32 29.96 17.13
C THR A 44 -20.68 29.69 17.78
N THR A 45 -21.40 30.74 18.16
CA THR A 45 -22.83 30.66 18.50
C THR A 45 -23.63 31.02 17.26
N SER A 46 -24.64 30.21 16.94
CA SER A 46 -25.40 30.36 15.71
C SER A 46 -26.84 29.87 15.85
N GLU A 47 -27.74 30.49 15.09
CA GLU A 47 -29.15 30.13 15.02
C GLU A 47 -29.36 28.92 14.08
N LEU A 48 -30.11 27.94 14.54
CA LEU A 48 -30.53 26.79 13.74
C LEU A 48 -31.64 27.20 12.78
N GLU A 49 -31.31 27.40 11.50
CA GLU A 49 -32.28 27.83 10.48
C GLU A 49 -33.11 26.67 9.91
N CYS A 50 -32.54 25.46 9.87
CA CYS A 50 -33.21 24.35 9.23
C CYS A 50 -32.77 22.98 9.76
N ILE A 51 -33.77 22.09 9.91
CA ILE A 51 -33.59 20.68 10.23
C ILE A 51 -34.12 19.85 9.05
N ILE A 52 -33.29 18.95 8.54
CA ILE A 52 -33.68 17.96 7.53
C ILE A 52 -33.52 16.59 8.14
N HIS A 53 -34.58 15.80 8.13
CA HIS A 53 -34.57 14.43 8.62
C HIS A 53 -35.26 13.53 7.60
N ASN A 54 -34.59 12.45 7.18
CA ASN A 54 -35.09 11.53 6.16
C ASN A 54 -35.58 12.24 4.88
N GLY A 55 -34.83 13.25 4.43
CA GLY A 55 -35.15 14.04 3.23
C GLY A 55 -36.38 14.95 3.37
N LYS A 56 -36.83 15.25 4.59
CA LYS A 56 -37.96 16.17 4.83
C LYS A 56 -37.56 17.28 5.80
N LEU A 57 -38.03 18.49 5.51
CA LEU A 57 -37.88 19.65 6.40
C LEU A 57 -38.71 19.44 7.67
N LYS A 58 -38.12 19.73 8.82
CA LYS A 58 -38.77 19.65 10.14
C LYS A 58 -38.60 20.99 10.87
N LYS A 59 -39.61 21.36 11.66
CA LYS A 59 -39.52 22.52 12.56
C LYS A 59 -38.86 22.18 13.90
N LYS A 60 -39.03 20.93 14.33
CA LYS A 60 -38.50 20.38 15.57
C LYS A 60 -38.19 18.91 15.38
N ILE A 61 -37.17 18.40 16.04
CA ILE A 61 -36.91 16.97 16.15
C ILE A 61 -36.73 16.59 17.61
N SER A 62 -37.29 15.44 17.95
CA SER A 62 -37.09 14.73 19.21
C SER A 62 -36.96 13.26 18.83
N SER A 63 -35.74 12.85 18.49
CA SER A 63 -35.49 11.52 17.93
C SER A 63 -34.11 10.99 18.32
N LYS A 64 -34.00 9.66 18.29
CA LYS A 64 -32.75 8.91 18.36
C LYS A 64 -32.29 8.40 16.99
N GLU A 65 -32.92 8.87 15.92
CA GLU A 65 -32.65 8.44 14.55
C GLU A 65 -31.43 9.14 13.96
N ASP A 66 -30.71 8.42 13.10
CA ASP A 66 -29.64 8.97 12.27
C ASP A 66 -30.21 9.70 11.02
N ASP A 67 -29.35 10.12 10.10
CA ASP A 67 -29.72 10.85 8.87
C ASP A 67 -30.40 12.22 9.12
N ILE A 68 -29.89 12.94 10.12
CA ILE A 68 -30.29 14.33 10.43
C ILE A 68 -29.22 15.29 9.92
N PHE A 69 -29.64 16.28 9.13
CA PHE A 69 -28.82 17.42 8.74
C PHE A 69 -29.32 18.69 9.42
N LEU A 70 -28.40 19.43 10.01
CA LEU A 70 -28.65 20.74 10.59
C LEU A 70 -27.98 21.83 9.76
N ILE A 71 -28.68 22.93 9.57
CA ILE A 71 -28.19 24.11 8.85
C ILE A 71 -28.29 25.32 9.77
N PHE A 72 -27.18 26.00 9.89
CA PHE A 72 -26.97 27.15 10.75
C PHE A 72 -26.67 28.38 9.89
N ASN A 73 -27.00 29.58 10.38
CA ASN A 73 -26.70 30.82 9.66
C ASN A 73 -25.19 31.15 9.65
N ASP A 74 -24.48 30.81 10.72
CA ASP A 74 -23.04 30.96 10.90
C ASP A 74 -22.42 29.60 11.27
N THR A 75 -21.24 29.27 10.75
CA THR A 75 -20.54 28.07 11.20
C THR A 75 -19.02 28.21 11.19
N SER A 76 -18.40 27.65 12.22
CA SER A 76 -16.96 27.45 12.25
C SER A 76 -16.55 26.14 11.56
N PHE A 77 -17.47 25.21 11.27
CA PHE A 77 -17.18 23.90 10.68
C PHE A 77 -16.84 24.02 9.20
N TYR A 78 -15.66 23.53 8.79
CA TYR A 78 -15.30 23.47 7.38
C TYR A 78 -16.11 22.38 6.70
N ALA A 79 -16.78 22.74 5.61
CA ALA A 79 -17.41 21.76 4.74
C ALA A 79 -16.40 21.16 3.77
N GLU A 80 -16.51 19.84 3.55
CA GLU A 80 -15.64 19.11 2.62
C GLU A 80 -15.52 19.81 1.26
N SER A 81 -14.28 20.13 0.86
CA SER A 81 -13.97 20.84 -0.38
C SER A 81 -12.47 20.76 -0.70
N GLY A 82 -12.11 20.82 -1.99
CA GLY A 82 -10.71 20.87 -2.43
C GLY A 82 -9.85 19.67 -2.01
N GLY A 83 -10.48 18.52 -1.71
CA GLY A 83 -9.82 17.33 -1.17
C GLY A 83 -9.73 17.29 0.36
N GLN A 84 -9.95 18.41 1.06
CA GLN A 84 -10.03 18.45 2.52
C GLN A 84 -11.39 17.90 2.99
N VAL A 85 -11.36 16.90 3.88
CA VAL A 85 -12.57 16.35 4.51
C VAL A 85 -13.27 17.36 5.41
N GLY A 86 -14.58 17.18 5.56
CA GLY A 86 -15.40 18.00 6.46
C GLY A 86 -14.95 17.91 7.92
N ASP A 87 -15.19 18.99 8.66
CA ASP A 87 -14.96 19.01 10.09
C ASP A 87 -16.00 18.20 10.86
N LYS A 88 -15.56 17.80 12.05
CA LYS A 88 -16.33 17.09 13.06
C LYS A 88 -16.25 17.83 14.36
N GLY A 89 -17.14 17.51 15.29
CA GLY A 89 -17.19 18.17 16.58
C GLY A 89 -18.51 17.90 17.27
N LYS A 90 -18.94 18.86 18.08
CA LYS A 90 -20.14 18.75 18.91
C LYS A 90 -20.94 20.05 18.89
N ILE A 91 -22.22 19.90 19.17
CA ILE A 91 -23.16 21.00 19.38
C ILE A 91 -23.57 20.97 20.83
N VAL A 92 -23.53 22.13 21.49
CA VAL A 92 -24.01 22.32 22.85
C VAL A 92 -25.05 23.43 22.89
N ASN A 93 -25.96 23.38 23.85
CA ASN A 93 -26.94 24.44 24.05
C ASN A 93 -26.28 25.67 24.71
N MET A 94 -27.07 26.72 24.95
CA MET A 94 -26.56 27.96 25.58
C MET A 94 -26.11 27.80 27.04
N ASN A 95 -26.51 26.72 27.70
CA ASN A 95 -26.07 26.34 29.05
C ASN A 95 -24.82 25.43 29.01
N GLU A 96 -24.20 25.26 27.84
CA GLU A 96 -23.06 24.36 27.59
C GLU A 96 -23.35 22.87 27.79
N GLU A 97 -24.62 22.49 27.84
CA GLU A 97 -25.02 21.09 27.90
C GLU A 97 -24.89 20.44 26.52
N TYR A 98 -24.37 19.22 26.51
CA TYR A 98 -24.21 18.44 25.30
C TYR A 98 -25.55 18.17 24.60
N VAL A 99 -25.60 18.41 23.28
CA VAL A 99 -26.78 18.12 22.46
C VAL A 99 -26.51 16.95 21.52
N CYS A 100 -25.51 17.06 20.64
CA CYS A 100 -25.19 16.01 19.67
C CYS A 100 -23.80 16.15 19.05
N ASP A 101 -23.34 15.09 18.36
CA ASP A 101 -22.08 15.09 17.60
C ASP A 101 -22.31 15.41 16.13
N VAL A 102 -21.47 16.28 15.58
CA VAL A 102 -21.35 16.49 14.13
C VAL A 102 -20.30 15.51 13.62
N ILE A 103 -20.72 14.57 12.78
CA ILE A 103 -19.84 13.51 12.25
C ILE A 103 -19.31 13.80 10.86
N ASP A 104 -19.89 14.75 10.14
CA ASP A 104 -19.40 15.25 8.85
C ASP A 104 -20.03 16.62 8.56
N THR A 105 -19.33 17.44 7.78
CA THR A 105 -19.83 18.73 7.32
C THR A 105 -19.68 18.80 5.80
N LYS A 106 -20.79 19.04 5.08
CA LYS A 106 -20.84 19.09 3.61
C LYS A 106 -21.32 20.45 3.12
N LYS A 107 -20.99 20.78 1.88
CA LYS A 107 -21.46 21.99 1.20
C LYS A 107 -22.36 21.60 0.04
N VAL A 108 -23.49 22.30 -0.08
CA VAL A 108 -24.39 22.20 -1.25
C VAL A 108 -24.50 23.54 -1.97
N ASP A 109 -25.15 23.51 -3.14
CA ASP A 109 -25.39 24.71 -3.95
C ASP A 109 -26.02 25.84 -3.14
N GLY A 110 -25.66 27.08 -3.48
CA GLY A 110 -26.07 28.26 -2.72
C GLY A 110 -25.17 28.60 -1.54
N GLY A 111 -24.07 27.86 -1.33
CA GLY A 111 -23.14 28.13 -0.24
C GLY A 111 -23.65 27.70 1.13
N ILE A 112 -24.50 26.68 1.16
CA ILE A 112 -25.16 26.19 2.37
C ILE A 112 -24.34 25.04 2.96
N PHE A 113 -24.11 25.09 4.26
CA PHE A 113 -23.34 24.10 5.00
C PHE A 113 -24.29 23.16 5.73
N LEU A 114 -24.15 21.86 5.46
CA LEU A 114 -24.91 20.79 6.06
C LEU A 114 -24.06 20.12 7.15
N HIS A 115 -24.56 20.09 8.37
CA HIS A 115 -23.93 19.40 9.49
C HIS A 115 -24.64 18.07 9.69
N LEU A 116 -23.98 16.97 9.33
CA LEU A 116 -24.52 15.63 9.52
C LEU A 116 -24.33 15.23 10.98
N ILE A 117 -25.44 14.95 11.64
CA ILE A 117 -25.48 14.56 13.04
C ILE A 117 -25.57 13.04 13.14
N LYS A 118 -24.82 12.47 14.09
CA LYS A 118 -25.07 11.12 14.55
C LYS A 118 -25.86 11.19 15.84
N SER A 119 -26.95 10.44 15.93
CA SER A 119 -27.71 10.44 17.17
C SER A 119 -26.85 9.85 18.28
N SER A 120 -26.66 10.61 19.36
CA SER A 120 -26.18 10.02 20.62
C SER A 120 -27.33 9.22 21.26
N SER A 121 -27.02 8.42 22.27
CA SER A 121 -28.03 7.68 23.04
C SER A 121 -29.00 8.57 23.84
N GLN A 122 -28.74 9.88 23.91
CA GLN A 122 -29.53 10.89 24.59
C GLN A 122 -30.56 11.54 23.65
N PHE A 123 -31.67 12.04 24.22
CA PHE A 123 -32.73 12.70 23.47
C PHE A 123 -32.22 14.02 22.88
N ILE A 124 -32.28 14.17 21.57
CA ILE A 124 -31.95 15.42 20.88
C ILE A 124 -33.24 16.24 20.78
N GLU A 125 -33.36 17.32 21.56
CA GLU A 125 -34.41 18.32 21.35
C GLU A 125 -33.80 19.52 20.63
N LEU A 126 -34.16 19.69 19.36
CA LEU A 126 -33.71 20.80 18.52
C LEU A 126 -34.92 21.44 17.87
N SER A 127 -35.06 22.77 18.01
CA SER A 127 -36.07 23.54 17.28
C SER A 127 -35.42 24.58 16.38
N VAL A 128 -35.99 24.77 15.18
CA VAL A 128 -35.61 25.85 14.28
C VAL A 128 -35.86 27.20 14.97
N GLY A 129 -34.89 28.11 14.87
CA GLY A 129 -34.89 29.44 15.51
C GLY A 129 -34.19 29.49 16.87
N GLU A 130 -33.74 28.35 17.40
CA GLU A 130 -32.94 28.30 18.63
C GLU A 130 -31.45 28.52 18.33
N ASN A 131 -30.74 29.12 19.30
CA ASN A 131 -29.29 29.33 19.22
C ASN A 131 -28.53 28.19 19.89
N PHE A 132 -27.47 27.75 19.23
CA PHE A 132 -26.56 26.71 19.74
C PHE A 132 -25.11 27.16 19.62
N LYS A 133 -24.25 26.59 20.46
CA LYS A 133 -22.80 26.75 20.37
C LYS A 133 -22.22 25.56 19.63
N LEU A 134 -21.62 25.85 18.48
CA LEU A 134 -20.99 24.89 17.58
C LEU A 134 -19.50 24.81 17.93
N LEU A 135 -19.02 23.60 18.28
CA LEU A 135 -17.66 23.36 18.77
C LEU A 135 -16.96 22.33 17.87
N VAL A 136 -15.98 22.78 17.10
CA VAL A 136 -15.18 21.91 16.23
C VAL A 136 -14.21 21.09 17.08
N ASP A 137 -14.00 19.83 16.72
CA ASP A 137 -12.86 19.02 17.19
C ASP A 137 -11.54 19.65 16.70
N GLU A 138 -10.94 20.46 17.57
CA GLU A 138 -9.75 21.25 17.25
C GLU A 138 -8.52 20.37 17.02
N GLU A 139 -8.36 19.30 17.80
CA GLU A 139 -7.23 18.38 17.64
C GLU A 139 -7.28 17.70 16.26
N ARG A 140 -8.46 17.23 15.87
CA ARG A 140 -8.69 16.67 14.53
C ARG A 140 -8.46 17.70 13.44
N ARG A 141 -9.00 18.92 13.59
CA ARG A 141 -8.79 20.00 12.63
C ARG A 141 -7.31 20.32 12.48
N ASN A 142 -6.53 20.32 13.56
CA ASN A 142 -5.08 20.57 13.52
C ASN A 142 -4.36 19.54 12.67
N ARG A 143 -4.68 18.25 12.84
CA ARG A 143 -4.11 17.20 11.97
C ARG A 143 -4.47 17.39 10.50
N ILE A 144 -5.70 17.83 10.21
CA ILE A 144 -6.14 18.15 8.85
C ILE A 144 -5.37 19.37 8.30
N ARG A 145 -5.23 20.44 9.08
CA ARG A 145 -4.44 21.64 8.71
C ARG A 145 -3.00 21.29 8.37
N ASN A 146 -2.38 20.44 9.18
CA ASN A 146 -1.02 19.97 8.98
C ASN A 146 -0.89 19.23 7.64
N ASN A 147 -1.78 18.26 7.41
CA ASN A 147 -1.83 17.51 6.16
C ASN A 147 -2.14 18.42 4.95
N HIS A 148 -2.98 19.45 5.11
CA HIS A 148 -3.31 20.38 4.02
C HIS A 148 -2.09 21.21 3.63
N SER A 149 -1.47 21.90 4.58
CA SER A 149 -0.29 22.71 4.29
C SER A 149 0.89 21.86 3.81
N ALA A 150 1.05 20.63 4.32
CA ALA A 150 2.04 19.70 3.78
C ALA A 150 1.75 19.29 2.34
N THR A 151 0.48 19.26 1.92
CA THR A 151 0.11 19.00 0.52
C THR A 151 0.62 20.10 -0.41
N HIS A 152 0.53 21.36 0.00
CA HIS A 152 1.08 22.50 -0.76
C HIS A 152 2.62 22.40 -0.88
N LEU A 153 3.31 22.07 0.22
CA LEU A 153 4.75 21.88 0.20
C LEU A 153 5.16 20.68 -0.66
N LEU A 154 4.42 19.57 -0.59
CA LEU A 154 4.64 18.40 -1.42
C LEU A 154 4.47 18.74 -2.91
N HIS A 155 3.42 19.48 -3.27
CA HIS A 155 3.17 19.87 -4.65
C HIS A 155 4.32 20.73 -5.21
N GLU A 156 4.77 21.73 -4.44
CA GLU A 156 5.92 22.56 -4.85
C GLU A 156 7.21 21.75 -4.95
N SER A 157 7.45 20.83 -3.99
CA SER A 157 8.61 19.95 -4.00
C SER A 157 8.64 19.00 -5.20
N LEU A 158 7.46 18.49 -5.59
CA LEU A 158 7.30 17.68 -6.80
C LEU A 158 7.63 18.48 -8.05
N ARG A 159 7.10 19.71 -8.18
CA ARG A 159 7.42 20.59 -9.30
C ARG A 159 8.92 20.92 -9.37
N LYS A 160 9.54 21.26 -8.24
CA LYS A 160 10.97 21.56 -8.16
C LYS A 160 11.85 20.36 -8.52
N THR A 161 11.45 19.15 -8.15
CA THR A 161 12.24 17.93 -8.37
C THR A 161 12.00 17.28 -9.73
N LEU A 162 10.75 17.27 -10.21
CA LEU A 162 10.33 16.53 -11.40
C LEU A 162 10.04 17.45 -12.60
N GLY A 163 9.90 18.75 -12.37
CA GLY A 163 9.66 19.79 -13.37
C GLY A 163 8.28 20.45 -13.26
N ASP A 164 8.17 21.65 -13.85
CA ASP A 164 6.98 22.51 -13.74
C ASP A 164 5.69 21.95 -14.36
N HIS A 165 5.81 20.92 -15.19
CA HIS A 165 4.68 20.25 -15.84
C HIS A 165 3.87 19.35 -14.88
N VAL A 166 4.39 19.09 -13.68
CA VAL A 166 3.64 18.38 -12.65
C VAL A 166 2.43 19.21 -12.24
N SER A 167 1.24 18.62 -12.36
CA SER A 167 -0.02 19.26 -12.01
C SER A 167 -0.90 18.31 -11.20
N GLN A 168 -1.64 18.85 -10.23
CA GLN A 168 -2.61 18.09 -9.45
C GLN A 168 -3.71 17.48 -10.34
N LYS A 169 -4.03 16.22 -10.08
CA LYS A 169 -5.14 15.46 -10.68
C LYS A 169 -6.17 14.99 -9.66
N GLY A 170 -5.84 15.05 -8.37
CA GLY A 170 -6.72 14.68 -7.28
C GLY A 170 -6.04 14.89 -5.93
N SER A 171 -6.82 15.11 -4.88
CA SER A 171 -6.32 15.27 -3.53
C SER A 171 -7.29 14.67 -2.52
N LEU A 172 -6.76 14.15 -1.42
CA LEU A 172 -7.50 13.84 -0.21
C LEU A 172 -6.65 14.24 0.99
N VAL A 173 -7.23 15.02 1.88
CA VAL A 173 -6.61 15.51 3.12
C VAL A 173 -7.56 15.20 4.26
N ASN A 174 -7.17 14.28 5.14
CA ASN A 174 -7.92 13.96 6.34
C ASN A 174 -7.03 14.01 7.58
N ASP A 175 -7.57 13.66 8.75
CA ASP A 175 -6.87 13.73 10.03
C ASP A 175 -5.82 12.62 10.23
N LYS A 176 -5.69 11.68 9.29
CA LYS A 176 -4.75 10.56 9.36
C LYS A 176 -3.63 10.65 8.33
N LYS A 177 -3.94 11.11 7.12
CA LYS A 177 -2.99 11.18 6.00
C LYS A 177 -3.39 12.22 4.96
N LEU A 178 -2.44 12.51 4.08
CA LEU A 178 -2.69 13.15 2.79
C LEU A 178 -2.41 12.20 1.63
N ARG A 179 -3.12 12.41 0.54
CA ARG A 179 -2.99 11.68 -0.72
C ARG A 179 -3.02 12.69 -1.85
N PHE A 180 -1.97 12.72 -2.66
CA PHE A 180 -1.80 13.67 -3.74
C PHE A 180 -1.61 12.93 -5.06
N ASP A 181 -2.53 13.17 -6.00
CA ASP A 181 -2.49 12.59 -7.33
C ASP A 181 -2.00 13.65 -8.31
N PHE A 182 -1.02 13.31 -9.16
CA PHE A 182 -0.34 14.27 -10.03
C PHE A 182 0.00 13.70 -11.41
N SER A 183 0.14 14.58 -12.40
CA SER A 183 0.56 14.20 -13.76
C SER A 183 2.05 13.92 -13.84
N TYR A 184 2.41 12.66 -14.02
CA TYR A 184 3.78 12.23 -14.28
C TYR A 184 3.79 10.83 -14.90
N SER A 185 4.55 10.62 -15.98
CA SER A 185 4.49 9.38 -16.77
C SER A 185 5.45 8.29 -16.33
N ARG A 186 6.44 8.60 -15.49
CA ARG A 186 7.52 7.67 -15.08
C ARG A 186 7.45 7.38 -13.59
N PRO A 187 7.94 6.23 -13.09
CA PRO A 187 8.14 6.03 -11.66
C PRO A 187 9.02 7.14 -11.07
N VAL A 188 8.69 7.59 -9.86
CA VAL A 188 9.56 8.50 -9.12
C VAL A 188 10.66 7.64 -8.49
N THR A 189 11.92 7.99 -8.73
CA THR A 189 13.04 7.19 -8.19
C THR A 189 13.16 7.37 -6.68
N ASN A 190 13.80 6.42 -5.99
CA ASN A 190 14.03 6.53 -4.55
C ASN A 190 14.81 7.79 -4.16
N ASP A 191 15.78 8.21 -4.98
CA ASP A 191 16.54 9.44 -4.75
C ASP A 191 15.67 10.69 -4.93
N GLN A 192 14.76 10.69 -5.91
CA GLN A 192 13.79 11.77 -6.09
C GLN A 192 12.81 11.83 -4.92
N ILE A 193 12.26 10.69 -4.47
CA ILE A 193 11.38 10.63 -3.28
C ILE A 193 12.11 11.17 -2.05
N ARG A 194 13.37 10.78 -1.85
CA ARG A 194 14.20 11.28 -0.75
C ARG A 194 14.40 12.79 -0.85
N ASN A 195 14.77 13.31 -2.02
CA ASN A 195 14.94 14.75 -2.23
C ASN A 195 13.63 15.52 -1.95
N ILE A 196 12.49 14.98 -2.40
CA ILE A 196 11.18 15.59 -2.18
C ILE A 196 10.88 15.68 -0.68
N GLU A 197 11.05 14.57 0.05
CA GLU A 197 10.84 14.49 1.50
C GLU A 197 11.79 15.41 2.27
N GLU A 198 13.06 15.50 1.88
CA GLU A 198 14.06 16.39 2.48
C GLU A 198 13.70 17.88 2.28
N LEU A 199 13.29 18.28 1.08
CA LEU A 199 12.87 19.66 0.79
C LEU A 199 11.64 20.08 1.60
N VAL A 200 10.64 19.19 1.71
CA VAL A 200 9.45 19.44 2.52
C VAL A 200 9.83 19.60 3.99
N ASN A 201 10.61 18.67 4.56
CA ASN A 201 11.02 18.74 5.97
C ASN A 201 11.93 19.95 6.26
N LYS A 202 12.84 20.34 5.36
CA LYS A 202 13.62 21.59 5.51
C LYS A 202 12.72 22.82 5.56
N THR A 203 11.70 22.86 4.71
CA THR A 203 10.73 23.98 4.67
C THR A 203 9.86 24.03 5.93
N ILE A 204 9.47 22.88 6.47
CA ILE A 204 8.81 22.78 7.77
C ILE A 204 9.71 23.32 8.88
N GLN A 205 10.97 22.87 8.95
CA GLN A 205 11.95 23.30 9.96
C GLN A 205 12.27 24.80 9.89
N SER A 206 12.12 25.41 8.71
CA SER A 206 12.30 26.85 8.51
C SER A 206 11.17 27.70 9.11
N ASN A 207 10.07 27.08 9.56
CA ASN A 207 8.95 27.71 10.26
C ASN A 207 8.43 28.99 9.57
N LEU A 208 8.24 28.94 8.25
CA LEU A 208 7.76 30.06 7.46
C LEU A 208 6.33 30.42 7.88
N LEU A 209 6.06 31.70 8.08
CA LEU A 209 4.72 32.20 8.39
C LEU A 209 3.83 32.14 7.16
N LYS A 210 2.56 31.82 7.39
CA LYS A 210 1.50 31.89 6.38
C LYS A 210 1.26 33.36 5.99
N ASP A 211 1.29 33.63 4.69
CA ASP A 211 0.76 34.86 4.09
C ASP A 211 -0.58 34.53 3.42
N GLU A 212 -1.64 35.24 3.82
CA GLU A 212 -3.01 35.06 3.32
C GLU A 212 -3.51 36.36 2.68
N LYS A 213 -3.91 36.28 1.40
CA LYS A 213 -4.41 37.43 0.64
C LYS A 213 -5.65 37.08 -0.17
N TYR A 214 -6.51 38.08 -0.35
CA TYR A 214 -7.66 38.00 -1.27
C TYR A 214 -7.38 38.87 -2.48
N LEU A 215 -7.16 38.24 -3.64
CA LEU A 215 -6.74 38.92 -4.86
C LEU A 215 -7.66 38.55 -6.03
N PRO A 216 -7.80 39.41 -7.05
CA PRO A 216 -8.34 38.99 -8.33
C PRO A 216 -7.56 37.80 -8.91
N VAL A 217 -8.24 36.85 -9.55
CA VAL A 217 -7.60 35.64 -10.12
C VAL A 217 -6.39 35.99 -11.01
N LYS A 218 -6.54 37.01 -11.87
CA LYS A 218 -5.47 37.45 -12.78
C LYS A 218 -4.22 37.91 -12.03
N ASP A 219 -4.40 38.65 -10.93
CA ASP A 219 -3.29 39.18 -10.13
C ASP A 219 -2.62 38.07 -9.32
N ALA A 220 -3.42 37.13 -8.78
CA ALA A 220 -2.90 35.95 -8.09
C ALA A 220 -1.97 35.13 -9.01
N LEU A 221 -2.44 34.81 -10.22
CA LEU A 221 -1.65 34.08 -11.21
C LEU A 221 -0.39 34.85 -11.65
N LYS A 222 -0.51 36.17 -11.85
CA LYS A 222 0.64 37.03 -12.20
C LYS A 222 1.71 37.05 -11.11
N ASN A 223 1.31 36.92 -9.84
CA ASN A 223 2.21 36.83 -8.70
C ASN A 223 2.81 35.41 -8.51
N GLY A 224 2.55 34.48 -9.42
CA GLY A 224 3.09 33.12 -9.39
C GLY A 224 2.28 32.13 -8.55
N ALA A 225 1.07 32.51 -8.12
CA ALA A 225 0.20 31.57 -7.42
C ALA A 225 -0.31 30.49 -8.38
N ILE A 226 -0.33 29.24 -7.91
CA ILE A 226 -0.75 28.09 -8.70
C ILE A 226 -2.26 27.92 -8.56
N ALA A 227 -2.95 27.83 -9.70
CA ALA A 227 -4.35 27.41 -9.76
C ALA A 227 -4.45 25.89 -9.94
N LEU A 228 -5.39 25.28 -9.24
CA LEU A 228 -5.68 23.85 -9.33
C LEU A 228 -6.47 23.55 -10.62
N PHE A 229 -6.09 22.46 -11.27
CA PHE A 229 -6.69 22.05 -12.54
C PHE A 229 -8.15 21.64 -12.38
N GLY A 230 -9.04 22.24 -13.18
CA GLY A 230 -10.46 21.87 -13.27
C GLY A 230 -11.40 22.61 -12.33
N GLU A 231 -10.87 23.51 -11.49
CA GLU A 231 -11.67 24.34 -10.59
C GLU A 231 -12.20 25.61 -11.27
N LYS A 232 -13.43 26.01 -10.92
CA LYS A 232 -13.98 27.32 -11.30
C LYS A 232 -13.76 28.30 -10.15
N TYR A 233 -13.08 29.40 -10.44
CA TYR A 233 -12.74 30.40 -9.45
C TYR A 233 -13.71 31.60 -9.48
N PRO A 234 -14.12 32.14 -8.32
CA PRO A 234 -14.79 33.43 -8.23
C PRO A 234 -13.84 34.57 -8.62
N GLU A 235 -14.38 35.80 -8.78
CA GLU A 235 -13.57 36.97 -9.18
C GLU A 235 -12.41 37.26 -8.23
N LYS A 236 -12.65 37.19 -6.92
CA LYS A 236 -11.64 37.28 -5.86
C LYS A 236 -11.40 35.91 -5.26
N VAL A 237 -10.14 35.51 -5.20
CA VAL A 237 -9.70 34.23 -4.66
C VAL A 237 -8.79 34.43 -3.46
N ARG A 238 -8.85 33.44 -2.56
CA ARG A 238 -7.94 33.33 -1.42
C ARG A 238 -6.65 32.67 -1.86
N VAL A 239 -5.53 33.34 -1.63
CA VAL A 239 -4.18 32.87 -1.93
C VAL A 239 -3.45 32.59 -0.62
N ILE A 240 -2.89 31.40 -0.50
CA ILE A 240 -2.10 30.98 0.66
C ILE A 240 -0.67 30.76 0.21
N SER A 241 0.25 31.44 0.88
CA SER A 241 1.67 31.37 0.55
C SER A 241 2.55 31.12 1.77
N PHE A 242 3.62 30.37 1.56
CA PHE A 242 4.74 30.19 2.47
C PHE A 242 6.00 30.58 1.70
N LEU A 243 6.56 31.74 2.01
CA LEU A 243 7.60 32.37 1.20
C LEU A 243 8.86 32.64 2.02
N THR A 244 10.01 32.47 1.38
CA THR A 244 11.33 32.79 1.91
C THR A 244 12.21 33.46 0.85
N LYS A 245 13.32 34.05 1.33
CA LYS A 245 14.39 34.58 0.48
C LYS A 245 15.35 33.48 0.00
N ASP A 246 15.53 32.42 0.79
CA ASP A 246 16.38 31.27 0.41
C ASP A 246 15.58 30.28 -0.45
N LYS A 247 15.43 30.61 -1.73
CA LYS A 247 14.69 29.76 -2.69
C LYS A 247 15.48 28.54 -3.14
N GLU A 248 16.78 28.49 -2.87
CA GLU A 248 17.64 27.38 -3.27
C GLU A 248 17.37 26.17 -2.40
N ASN A 249 17.33 26.35 -1.07
CA ASN A 249 17.23 25.25 -0.12
C ASN A 249 15.82 25.02 0.42
N ILE A 250 14.95 26.03 0.36
CA ILE A 250 13.62 26.02 0.96
C ILE A 250 12.58 26.28 -0.14
N LEU A 251 11.38 25.70 0.02
CA LEU A 251 10.30 25.81 -0.96
C LEU A 251 9.54 27.14 -0.79
N ASN A 252 9.22 27.78 -1.91
CA ASN A 252 8.23 28.86 -1.96
C ASN A 252 6.94 28.31 -2.55
N SER A 253 5.95 28.06 -1.69
CA SER A 253 4.64 27.59 -2.13
C SER A 253 3.65 28.75 -2.12
N SER A 254 2.87 28.90 -3.19
CA SER A 254 1.78 29.88 -3.30
C SER A 254 0.66 29.29 -4.14
N GLU A 255 -0.52 29.09 -3.54
CA GLU A 255 -1.64 28.41 -4.20
C GLU A 255 -2.98 29.09 -3.92
N LEU A 256 -3.89 29.00 -4.88
CA LEU A 256 -5.28 29.43 -4.73
C LEU A 256 -6.04 28.35 -3.93
N CYS A 257 -6.22 28.56 -2.63
CA CYS A 257 -6.81 27.56 -1.76
C CYS A 257 -7.81 28.13 -0.73
N GLY A 258 -9.01 27.52 -0.72
CA GLY A 258 -10.06 27.80 0.25
C GLY A 258 -10.01 26.90 1.49
N GLY A 259 -8.99 26.06 1.64
CA GLY A 259 -8.82 25.16 2.79
C GLY A 259 -8.34 25.84 4.07
N ILE A 260 -8.32 25.09 5.16
CA ILE A 260 -7.73 25.54 6.42
C ILE A 260 -6.26 25.15 6.47
N HIS A 261 -5.39 26.11 6.83
CA HIS A 261 -3.94 25.96 6.86
C HIS A 261 -3.36 26.28 8.23
N VAL A 262 -2.18 25.71 8.51
CA VAL A 262 -1.34 26.12 9.64
C VAL A 262 -0.90 27.58 9.53
N ASP A 263 -0.63 28.21 10.67
CA ASP A 263 -0.15 29.60 10.70
C ASP A 263 1.35 29.72 10.41
N SER A 264 2.10 28.64 10.64
CA SER A 264 3.49 28.52 10.23
C SER A 264 3.84 27.08 9.86
N THR A 265 4.81 26.90 8.95
CA THR A 265 5.17 25.55 8.46
C THR A 265 5.67 24.63 9.55
N GLY A 266 6.25 25.15 10.64
CA GLY A 266 6.73 24.36 11.77
C GLY A 266 5.62 23.63 12.54
N GLN A 267 4.38 24.11 12.47
CA GLN A 267 3.22 23.45 13.11
C GLN A 267 2.88 22.11 12.46
N ILE A 268 3.33 21.86 11.22
CA ILE A 268 3.10 20.61 10.50
C ILE A 268 3.73 19.42 11.25
N GLY A 269 4.88 19.64 11.92
CA GLY A 269 5.69 18.58 12.51
C GLY A 269 6.38 17.71 11.45
N SER A 270 6.70 16.47 11.78
CA SER A 270 7.37 15.55 10.85
C SER A 270 6.55 15.31 9.57
N PHE A 271 7.21 15.18 8.41
CA PHE A 271 6.58 14.75 7.17
C PHE A 271 7.24 13.48 6.63
N LYS A 272 6.42 12.49 6.27
CA LYS A 272 6.91 11.19 5.76
C LYS A 272 6.10 10.70 4.57
N ILE A 273 6.78 10.40 3.46
CA ILE A 273 6.17 9.72 2.31
C ILE A 273 6.07 8.22 2.61
N LEU A 274 4.87 7.66 2.38
CA LEU A 274 4.59 6.24 2.56
C LEU A 274 4.81 5.45 1.27
N SER A 275 4.34 5.98 0.15
CA SER A 275 4.40 5.28 -1.13
C SER A 275 4.25 6.22 -2.32
N ASP A 276 4.76 5.73 -3.47
CA ASP A 276 4.53 6.27 -4.80
C ASP A 276 3.93 5.16 -5.68
N THR A 277 2.75 5.39 -6.25
CA THR A 277 2.01 4.37 -7.02
C THR A 277 1.48 4.94 -8.34
N SER A 278 1.35 4.09 -9.37
CA SER A 278 0.69 4.47 -10.62
C SER A 278 -0.81 4.19 -10.52
N ILE A 279 -1.64 5.20 -10.79
CA ILE A 279 -3.11 5.06 -10.77
C ILE A 279 -3.63 4.73 -12.17
N SER A 280 -3.10 5.43 -13.17
CA SER A 280 -3.46 5.30 -14.58
C SER A 280 -2.31 5.80 -15.45
N SER A 281 -2.43 5.65 -16.77
CA SER A 281 -1.42 6.20 -17.70
C SER A 281 -1.24 7.70 -17.47
N GLY A 282 -0.01 8.12 -17.20
CA GLY A 282 0.35 9.53 -16.97
C GLY A 282 -0.04 10.10 -15.61
N THR A 283 -0.60 9.30 -14.68
CA THR A 283 -1.01 9.77 -13.34
C THR A 283 -0.41 8.93 -12.23
N ARG A 284 0.16 9.60 -11.23
CA ARG A 284 0.77 9.00 -10.04
C ARG A 284 0.11 9.48 -8.77
N ARG A 285 0.31 8.74 -7.69
CA ARG A 285 -0.16 9.03 -6.34
C ARG A 285 0.97 8.93 -5.34
N ILE A 286 1.14 9.98 -4.55
CA ILE A 286 1.88 9.94 -3.30
C ILE A 286 0.90 9.90 -2.14
N GLU A 287 1.15 9.00 -1.19
CA GLU A 287 0.54 9.06 0.14
C GLU A 287 1.61 9.44 1.17
N ALA A 288 1.26 10.35 2.07
CA ALA A 288 2.18 10.82 3.10
C ALA A 288 1.46 11.09 4.43
N LEU A 289 2.25 11.14 5.50
CA LEU A 289 1.83 11.41 6.87
C LEU A 289 2.47 12.71 7.37
N THR A 290 1.80 13.36 8.31
CA THR A 290 2.34 14.50 9.06
C THR A 290 2.24 14.32 10.57
N GLY A 291 3.04 15.07 11.33
CA GLY A 291 2.97 15.18 12.78
C GLY A 291 2.97 13.82 13.48
N VAL A 292 2.05 13.65 14.43
CA VAL A 292 1.94 12.46 15.29
C VAL A 292 1.82 11.15 14.49
N GLU A 293 1.12 11.14 13.37
CA GLU A 293 0.98 9.93 12.54
C GLU A 293 2.30 9.58 11.84
N ALA A 294 3.06 10.58 11.41
CA ALA A 294 4.40 10.36 10.85
C ALA A 294 5.39 9.87 11.91
N ASP A 295 5.36 10.46 13.11
CA ASP A 295 6.22 10.07 14.23
C ASP A 295 5.93 8.63 14.65
N LYS A 296 4.64 8.29 14.78
CA LYS A 296 4.19 6.91 15.08
C LYS A 296 4.66 5.93 14.02
N TYR A 297 4.53 6.27 12.74
CA TYR A 297 4.99 5.41 11.65
C TYR A 297 6.50 5.15 11.73
N VAL A 298 7.32 6.18 12.00
CA VAL A 298 8.77 6.02 12.16
C VAL A 298 9.09 5.17 13.39
N TYR A 299 8.44 5.43 14.52
CA TYR A 299 8.60 4.64 15.74
C TYR A 299 8.28 3.16 15.53
N ASP A 300 7.15 2.85 14.88
CA ASP A 300 6.74 1.48 14.58
C ASP A 300 7.76 0.76 13.67
N LYS A 301 8.41 1.48 12.74
CA LYS A 301 9.49 0.93 11.91
C LYS A 301 10.76 0.66 12.70
N ILE A 302 11.15 1.56 13.60
CA ILE A 302 12.32 1.36 14.48
C ILE A 302 12.07 0.16 15.39
N LYS A 303 10.88 0.07 16.00
CA LYS A 303 10.50 -1.06 16.85
C LYS A 303 10.57 -2.39 16.09
N LEU A 304 10.01 -2.45 14.89
CA LEU A 304 10.11 -3.65 14.04
C LEU A 304 11.57 -4.03 13.75
N PHE A 305 12.43 -3.05 13.51
CA PHE A 305 13.85 -3.28 13.28
C PHE A 305 14.56 -3.79 14.55
N ASP A 306 14.23 -3.26 15.71
CA ASP A 306 14.71 -3.74 17.02
C ASP A 306 14.26 -5.17 17.31
N ASP A 307 13.00 -5.52 17.01
CA ASP A 307 12.48 -6.88 17.14
C ASP A 307 13.27 -7.87 16.27
N VAL A 308 13.59 -7.50 15.02
CA VAL A 308 14.42 -8.33 14.14
C VAL A 308 15.84 -8.48 14.68
N LYS A 309 16.44 -7.40 15.21
CA LYS A 309 17.76 -7.48 15.85
C LYS A 309 17.74 -8.43 17.04
N TYR A 310 16.72 -8.37 17.87
CA TYR A 310 16.56 -9.25 19.03
C TYR A 310 16.47 -10.73 18.59
N LEU A 311 15.62 -11.04 17.61
CA LEU A 311 15.46 -12.40 17.09
C LEU A 311 16.76 -12.98 16.52
N LEU A 312 17.56 -12.16 15.83
CA LEU A 312 18.83 -12.57 15.24
C LEU A 312 20.01 -12.43 16.22
N LYS A 313 19.80 -11.90 17.43
CA LYS A 313 20.86 -11.48 18.36
C LYS A 313 21.89 -10.59 17.67
N ALA A 314 21.43 -9.68 16.83
CA ALA A 314 22.22 -8.82 15.96
C ALA A 314 22.38 -7.39 16.51
N THR A 315 23.25 -6.61 15.89
CA THR A 315 23.38 -5.16 16.07
C THR A 315 23.00 -4.44 14.78
N ASP A 316 22.85 -3.11 14.83
CA ASP A 316 22.55 -2.28 13.65
C ASP A 316 23.56 -2.50 12.51
N VAL A 317 24.81 -2.76 12.87
CA VAL A 317 25.91 -2.93 11.92
C VAL A 317 25.89 -4.30 11.25
N ASN A 318 25.62 -5.38 12.00
CA ASN A 318 25.79 -6.75 11.50
C ASN A 318 24.48 -7.46 11.14
N ILE A 319 23.31 -6.84 11.35
CA ILE A 319 22.01 -7.44 11.06
C ILE A 319 21.89 -7.94 9.61
N LYS A 320 22.40 -7.16 8.65
CA LYS A 320 22.40 -7.53 7.24
C LYS A 320 23.22 -8.78 6.99
N ASP A 321 24.43 -8.83 7.55
CA ASP A 321 25.33 -9.98 7.39
C ASP A 321 24.76 -11.23 8.07
N LYS A 322 24.13 -11.09 9.25
CA LYS A 322 23.44 -12.20 9.91
C LYS A 322 22.30 -12.75 9.07
N ILE A 323 21.52 -11.89 8.41
CA ILE A 323 20.44 -12.33 7.50
C ILE A 323 21.03 -13.09 6.31
N ILE A 324 22.10 -12.58 5.69
CA ILE A 324 22.78 -13.23 4.56
C ILE A 324 23.31 -14.61 4.99
N THR A 325 23.98 -14.68 6.15
CA THR A 325 24.50 -15.94 6.70
C THR A 325 23.37 -16.93 6.95
N LEU A 326 22.27 -16.51 7.60
CA LEU A 326 21.11 -17.36 7.85
C LEU A 326 20.49 -17.89 6.55
N GLN A 327 20.37 -17.05 5.51
CA GLN A 327 19.89 -17.50 4.20
C GLN A 327 20.83 -18.51 3.55
N SER A 328 22.15 -18.30 3.67
CA SER A 328 23.15 -19.22 3.13
C SER A 328 23.13 -20.58 3.86
N ASP A 329 23.02 -20.58 5.20
CA ASP A 329 22.93 -21.78 6.02
C ASP A 329 21.64 -22.55 5.75
N LEU A 330 20.49 -21.87 5.62
CA LEU A 330 19.24 -22.52 5.25
C LEU A 330 19.33 -23.21 3.88
N ASN A 331 20.00 -22.60 2.91
CA ASN A 331 20.21 -23.20 1.59
C ASN A 331 21.19 -24.37 1.64
N ARG A 332 22.23 -24.31 2.49
CA ARG A 332 23.19 -25.41 2.70
C ARG A 332 22.53 -26.59 3.40
N LEU A 333 21.83 -26.36 4.50
CA LEU A 333 21.16 -27.40 5.27
C LEU A 333 20.09 -28.12 4.46
N LYS A 334 19.34 -27.41 3.60
CA LYS A 334 18.39 -28.05 2.66
C LYS A 334 19.08 -29.03 1.71
N LYS A 335 20.23 -28.63 1.14
CA LYS A 335 21.03 -29.52 0.28
C LYS A 335 21.59 -30.71 1.05
N GLU A 336 22.07 -30.49 2.28
CA GLU A 336 22.59 -31.57 3.12
C GLU A 336 21.51 -32.56 3.57
N SER A 337 20.31 -32.09 3.89
CA SER A 337 19.19 -32.96 4.28
C SER A 337 18.71 -33.85 3.14
N ASP A 338 18.73 -33.35 1.91
CA ASP A 338 18.33 -34.14 0.75
C ASP A 338 19.37 -35.23 0.44
N ILE A 339 20.67 -34.96 0.66
CA ILE A 339 21.76 -35.93 0.48
C ILE A 339 21.79 -36.99 1.61
N LYS A 340 21.55 -36.60 2.87
CA LYS A 340 21.64 -37.51 4.04
C LYS A 340 20.52 -38.56 4.13
N LYS A 341 19.44 -38.43 3.35
CA LYS A 341 18.35 -39.41 3.32
C LYS A 341 18.71 -40.72 2.60
N VAL A 342 19.88 -40.82 1.97
CA VAL A 342 20.30 -42.04 1.28
C VAL A 342 21.34 -42.81 2.08
N THR A 343 20.87 -43.87 2.73
CA THR A 343 21.73 -44.87 3.37
C THR A 343 22.03 -45.97 2.36
N TYR A 344 23.30 -46.16 2.02
CA TYR A 344 23.75 -47.36 1.30
C TYR A 344 23.31 -48.60 2.07
N SER A 345 22.48 -49.43 1.44
CA SER A 345 22.04 -50.72 1.98
C SER A 345 22.62 -51.85 1.15
N THR A 346 23.26 -52.82 1.80
CA THR A 346 23.79 -54.01 1.13
C THR A 346 22.67 -54.92 0.59
N GLU A 347 21.43 -54.76 1.07
CA GLU A 347 20.25 -55.50 0.58
C GLU A 347 19.85 -55.11 -0.85
N ASN A 348 20.32 -53.96 -1.34
CA ASN A 348 20.06 -53.46 -2.69
C ASN A 348 21.11 -53.96 -3.71
N ILE A 349 22.06 -54.80 -3.29
CA ILE A 349 23.06 -55.42 -4.15
C ILE A 349 22.56 -56.77 -4.64
N ILE A 350 22.71 -57.00 -5.94
CA ILE A 350 22.46 -58.29 -6.59
C ILE A 350 23.79 -58.73 -7.18
N GLU A 351 24.28 -59.92 -6.80
CA GLU A 351 25.47 -60.50 -7.42
C GLU A 351 25.08 -61.24 -8.71
N SER A 352 25.72 -60.88 -9.82
CA SER A 352 25.56 -61.57 -11.11
C SER A 352 26.91 -61.70 -11.79
N LYS A 353 27.30 -62.93 -12.18
CA LYS A 353 28.53 -63.22 -12.96
C LYS A 353 29.79 -62.50 -12.43
N ASN A 354 30.00 -62.52 -11.11
CA ASN A 354 31.12 -61.85 -10.41
C ASN A 354 31.11 -60.30 -10.43
N ILE A 355 29.96 -59.67 -10.71
CA ILE A 355 29.77 -58.22 -10.70
C ILE A 355 28.64 -57.86 -9.71
N SER A 356 28.83 -56.80 -8.91
CA SER A 356 27.78 -56.28 -8.03
C SER A 356 26.87 -55.30 -8.76
N LEU A 357 25.57 -55.59 -8.82
CA LEU A 357 24.55 -54.70 -9.38
C LEU A 357 23.78 -54.03 -8.23
N TYR A 358 23.97 -52.73 -8.03
CA TYR A 358 23.24 -51.94 -7.02
C TYR A 358 22.04 -51.25 -7.68
N ILE A 359 20.83 -51.57 -7.24
CA ILE A 359 19.60 -50.94 -7.76
C ILE A 359 18.77 -50.41 -6.61
N ASP A 360 18.42 -49.12 -6.66
CA ASP A 360 17.64 -48.50 -5.60
C ASP A 360 16.69 -47.41 -6.13
N LEU A 361 15.53 -47.29 -5.49
CA LEU A 361 14.52 -46.27 -5.75
C LEU A 361 14.44 -45.37 -4.52
N ILE A 362 15.03 -44.18 -4.64
CA ILE A 362 15.21 -43.23 -3.54
C ILE A 362 14.36 -41.99 -3.74
N GLU A 363 13.83 -41.43 -2.65
CA GLU A 363 13.00 -40.22 -2.68
C GLU A 363 13.87 -38.97 -2.49
N VAL A 364 14.46 -38.48 -3.59
CA VAL A 364 15.40 -37.33 -3.59
C VAL A 364 15.12 -36.39 -4.78
N ASN A 365 15.80 -35.25 -4.84
CA ASN A 365 15.73 -34.41 -6.02
C ASN A 365 16.47 -35.11 -7.20
N PRO A 366 15.90 -35.18 -8.43
CA PRO A 366 16.57 -35.77 -9.59
C PRO A 366 18.01 -35.29 -9.83
N LYS A 367 18.31 -34.03 -9.48
CA LYS A 367 19.65 -33.45 -9.62
C LYS A 367 20.70 -34.09 -8.69
N GLU A 368 20.27 -34.76 -7.63
CA GLU A 368 21.14 -35.35 -6.60
C GLU A 368 21.50 -36.80 -6.90
N LEU A 369 20.71 -37.49 -7.74
CA LEU A 369 20.95 -38.88 -8.11
C LEU A 369 22.39 -39.13 -8.57
N LYS A 370 22.96 -38.20 -9.35
CA LYS A 370 24.37 -38.29 -9.78
C LYS A 370 25.33 -38.32 -8.59
N ASN A 371 25.19 -37.36 -7.67
CA ASN A 371 26.09 -37.25 -6.53
C ASN A 371 25.98 -38.47 -5.60
N ILE A 372 24.76 -38.98 -5.42
CA ILE A 372 24.48 -40.17 -4.62
C ILE A 372 25.05 -41.42 -5.31
N SER A 373 24.92 -41.54 -6.63
CA SER A 373 25.51 -42.61 -7.43
C SER A 373 27.03 -42.64 -7.26
N ASP A 374 27.70 -41.49 -7.30
CA ASP A 374 29.15 -41.40 -7.09
C ASP A 374 29.56 -41.76 -5.65
N LEU A 375 28.73 -41.48 -4.64
CA LEU A 375 28.99 -41.90 -3.25
C LEU A 375 28.87 -43.42 -3.08
N ILE A 376 27.84 -44.03 -3.68
CA ILE A 376 27.63 -45.49 -3.63
C ILE A 376 28.70 -46.21 -4.43
N LYS A 377 29.10 -45.69 -5.59
CA LYS A 377 30.19 -46.22 -6.42
C LYS A 377 31.53 -46.30 -5.67
N LYS A 378 31.77 -45.43 -4.67
CA LYS A 378 32.97 -45.50 -3.82
C LYS A 378 32.94 -46.64 -2.79
N LYS A 379 31.76 -47.19 -2.49
CA LYS A 379 31.57 -48.28 -1.52
C LYS A 379 31.56 -49.67 -2.17
N ILE A 380 31.42 -49.73 -3.50
CA ILE A 380 31.39 -50.97 -4.28
C ILE A 380 32.72 -51.09 -5.01
N SER A 381 33.40 -52.22 -4.85
CA SER A 381 34.72 -52.48 -5.46
C SER A 381 34.64 -52.67 -6.98
N SER A 382 33.66 -53.43 -7.45
CA SER A 382 33.39 -53.70 -8.88
C SER A 382 31.88 -53.85 -9.08
N GLY A 383 31.27 -52.99 -9.90
CA GLY A 383 29.82 -53.01 -10.04
C GLY A 383 29.19 -51.97 -10.97
N ILE A 384 27.89 -52.16 -11.17
CA ILE A 384 27.01 -51.25 -11.90
C ILE A 384 25.98 -50.71 -10.90
N ILE A 385 25.84 -49.38 -10.82
CA ILE A 385 24.94 -48.68 -9.90
C ILE A 385 23.83 -48.03 -10.71
N ILE A 386 22.58 -48.30 -10.34
CA ILE A 386 21.39 -47.77 -10.98
C ILE A 386 20.50 -47.17 -9.90
N LEU A 387 20.38 -45.84 -9.93
CA LEU A 387 19.54 -45.10 -8.99
C LEU A 387 18.36 -44.47 -9.71
N MET A 388 17.20 -44.57 -9.09
CA MET A 388 15.97 -44.00 -9.60
C MET A 388 15.33 -43.11 -8.56
N THR A 389 14.62 -42.08 -9.01
CA THR A 389 13.68 -41.33 -8.17
C THR A 389 12.41 -41.05 -8.95
N GLU A 390 11.27 -41.09 -8.27
CA GLU A 390 9.98 -40.77 -8.86
C GLU A 390 9.44 -39.45 -8.32
N LYS A 391 9.10 -38.53 -9.21
CA LYS A 391 8.40 -37.29 -8.84
C LYS A 391 7.36 -36.95 -9.90
N ASN A 392 6.13 -36.65 -9.47
CA ASN A 392 5.02 -36.28 -10.36
C ASN A 392 4.80 -37.29 -11.51
N LYS A 393 4.83 -38.60 -11.21
CA LYS A 393 4.69 -39.70 -12.19
C LYS A 393 5.76 -39.73 -13.30
N LYS A 394 6.92 -39.11 -13.06
CA LYS A 394 8.09 -39.17 -13.92
C LYS A 394 9.26 -39.75 -13.13
N LEU A 395 9.88 -40.77 -13.70
CA LEU A 395 11.10 -41.38 -13.22
C LEU A 395 12.31 -40.62 -13.77
N SER A 396 13.26 -40.31 -12.90
CA SER A 396 14.61 -39.91 -13.28
C SER A 396 15.57 -41.02 -12.89
N ILE A 397 16.51 -41.35 -13.78
CA ILE A 397 17.36 -42.53 -13.66
C ILE A 397 18.82 -42.13 -13.89
N VAL A 398 19.72 -42.63 -13.05
CA VAL A 398 21.16 -42.51 -13.21
C VAL A 398 21.77 -43.90 -13.21
N VAL A 399 22.63 -44.16 -14.20
CA VAL A 399 23.43 -45.38 -14.31
C VAL A 399 24.90 -44.99 -14.22
N SER A 400 25.67 -45.67 -13.37
CA SER A 400 27.12 -45.51 -13.30
C SER A 400 27.82 -46.86 -13.23
N VAL A 401 29.01 -46.96 -13.82
CA VAL A 401 29.80 -48.19 -13.91
C VAL A 401 31.16 -47.95 -13.23
N THR A 402 31.71 -48.94 -12.54
CA THR A 402 33.08 -48.88 -11.98
C THR A 402 34.13 -49.01 -13.09
N LYS A 403 35.34 -48.47 -12.84
CA LYS A 403 36.38 -48.32 -13.87
C LYS A 403 36.85 -49.64 -14.49
N ASP A 404 36.90 -50.70 -13.69
CA ASP A 404 37.31 -52.04 -14.08
C ASP A 404 36.35 -52.71 -15.09
N LEU A 405 35.14 -52.15 -15.25
CA LEU A 405 34.09 -52.70 -16.10
C LEU A 405 33.91 -51.93 -17.42
N PHE A 406 34.69 -50.87 -17.67
CA PHE A 406 34.50 -50.01 -18.86
C PHE A 406 34.72 -50.72 -20.19
N GLU A 407 35.58 -51.74 -20.26
CA GLU A 407 35.79 -52.51 -21.49
C GLU A 407 34.57 -53.37 -21.86
N ASN A 408 33.77 -53.77 -20.86
CA ASN A 408 32.67 -54.72 -21.02
C ASN A 408 31.29 -54.07 -20.93
N TYR A 409 31.17 -52.94 -20.23
CA TYR A 409 29.90 -52.30 -19.91
C TYR A 409 29.95 -50.78 -20.12
N ASP A 410 28.91 -50.27 -20.77
CA ASP A 410 28.74 -48.85 -21.10
C ASP A 410 27.45 -48.34 -20.44
N ALA A 411 27.59 -47.37 -19.52
CA ALA A 411 26.49 -46.78 -18.77
C ALA A 411 25.40 -46.20 -19.68
N LEU A 412 25.77 -45.60 -20.82
CA LEU A 412 24.83 -45.02 -21.77
C LEU A 412 24.03 -46.10 -22.51
N LYS A 413 24.67 -47.22 -22.88
CA LYS A 413 23.97 -48.35 -23.50
C LYS A 413 22.99 -48.99 -22.52
N ILE A 414 23.40 -49.20 -21.26
CA ILE A 414 22.55 -49.77 -20.20
C ILE A 414 21.35 -48.84 -19.95
N LEU A 415 21.59 -47.53 -19.79
CA LEU A 415 20.53 -46.55 -19.59
C LEU A 415 19.53 -46.52 -20.75
N LYS A 416 19.97 -46.56 -22.01
CA LYS A 416 19.07 -46.55 -23.17
C LYS A 416 18.15 -47.78 -23.18
N LYS A 417 18.68 -48.95 -22.85
CA LYS A 417 17.87 -50.18 -22.74
C LYS A 417 16.87 -50.08 -21.57
N LEU A 418 17.32 -49.60 -20.42
CA LEU A 418 16.48 -49.42 -19.22
C LEU A 418 15.37 -48.38 -19.43
N THR A 419 15.68 -47.23 -20.03
CA THR A 419 14.69 -46.18 -20.34
C THR A 419 13.69 -46.68 -21.37
N THR A 420 14.10 -47.45 -22.38
CA THR A 420 13.19 -48.05 -23.37
C THR A 420 12.25 -49.06 -22.72
N PHE A 421 12.77 -49.94 -21.85
CA PHE A 421 11.96 -50.89 -21.08
C PHE A 421 10.88 -50.19 -20.24
N LEU A 422 11.22 -49.05 -19.65
CA LEU A 422 10.29 -48.24 -18.85
C LEU A 422 9.42 -47.27 -19.67
N GLY A 423 9.42 -47.38 -21.01
CA GLY A 423 8.59 -46.55 -21.90
C GLY A 423 9.09 -45.10 -22.10
N GLY A 424 10.32 -44.81 -21.70
CA GLY A 424 11.03 -43.56 -22.00
C GLY A 424 11.70 -43.58 -23.38
N LYS A 425 12.11 -42.39 -23.87
CA LYS A 425 12.66 -42.23 -25.23
C LYS A 425 14.11 -41.76 -25.29
N GLY A 426 14.84 -41.73 -24.17
CA GLY A 426 16.25 -41.37 -24.22
C GLY A 426 16.93 -41.11 -22.88
N GLY A 427 18.21 -40.80 -23.01
CA GLY A 427 19.15 -40.52 -21.93
C GLY A 427 20.50 -40.11 -22.53
N GLY A 428 21.25 -39.29 -21.80
CA GLY A 428 22.53 -38.74 -22.24
C GLY A 428 23.61 -38.94 -21.18
N GLY A 429 24.87 -39.00 -21.60
CA GLY A 429 26.00 -39.21 -20.71
C GLY A 429 27.20 -39.80 -21.42
N ARG A 430 28.12 -40.31 -20.62
CA ARG A 430 29.37 -40.94 -21.03
C ARG A 430 29.35 -42.43 -20.66
N GLU A 431 30.35 -43.16 -21.10
CA GLU A 431 30.53 -44.59 -20.83
C GLU A 431 30.58 -44.92 -19.31
N ASP A 432 31.07 -43.98 -18.48
CA ASP A 432 31.17 -44.14 -17.03
C ASP A 432 29.90 -43.76 -16.26
N LEU A 433 29.08 -42.88 -16.83
CA LEU A 433 27.92 -42.28 -16.16
C LEU A 433 26.91 -41.74 -17.18
N ALA A 434 25.66 -42.19 -17.07
CA ALA A 434 24.56 -41.73 -17.90
C ALA A 434 23.31 -41.39 -17.09
N GLN A 435 22.51 -40.44 -17.59
CA GLN A 435 21.27 -39.99 -16.95
C GLN A 435 20.11 -39.90 -17.95
N GLY A 436 18.91 -40.27 -17.51
CA GLY A 436 17.73 -40.28 -18.36
C GLY A 436 16.45 -40.17 -17.56
N GLY A 437 15.33 -40.22 -18.27
CA GLY A 437 14.00 -40.19 -17.64
C GLY A 437 13.01 -41.07 -18.37
N ALA A 438 12.01 -41.54 -17.62
CA ALA A 438 10.93 -42.37 -18.12
C ALA A 438 9.60 -41.95 -17.46
N PRO A 439 8.43 -42.23 -18.07
CA PRO A 439 7.17 -42.15 -17.35
C PRO A 439 7.12 -43.20 -16.23
N HIS A 440 6.24 -43.03 -15.24
CA HIS A 440 5.95 -44.08 -14.26
C HIS A 440 5.54 -45.38 -14.99
N SER A 441 6.17 -46.50 -14.64
CA SER A 441 5.86 -47.82 -15.19
C SER A 441 5.54 -48.82 -14.08
N LYS A 442 4.59 -49.72 -14.35
CA LYS A 442 4.28 -50.87 -13.46
C LYS A 442 5.41 -51.90 -13.45
N ASP A 443 6.28 -51.87 -14.46
CA ASP A 443 7.39 -52.79 -14.68
C ASP A 443 8.60 -52.48 -13.78
N LEU A 444 8.51 -51.43 -12.93
CA LEU A 444 9.50 -51.09 -11.91
C LEU A 444 9.86 -52.31 -11.02
N LYS A 445 8.90 -53.21 -10.78
CA LYS A 445 9.10 -54.43 -9.98
C LYS A 445 9.94 -55.49 -10.71
N GLU A 446 9.98 -55.45 -12.05
CA GLU A 446 10.68 -56.41 -12.89
C GLU A 446 12.07 -55.93 -13.33
N ILE A 447 12.43 -54.69 -13.02
CA ILE A 447 13.73 -54.08 -13.34
C ILE A 447 14.91 -54.97 -12.91
N LYS A 448 14.85 -55.54 -11.70
CA LYS A 448 15.91 -56.41 -11.18
C LYS A 448 16.13 -57.63 -12.10
N ASN A 449 15.05 -58.26 -12.57
CA ASN A 449 15.11 -59.43 -13.46
C ASN A 449 15.53 -59.06 -14.88
N PHE A 450 15.06 -57.92 -15.40
CA PHE A 450 15.45 -57.43 -16.72
C PHE A 450 16.95 -57.14 -16.79
N LEU A 451 17.50 -56.50 -15.75
CA LEU A 451 18.91 -56.13 -15.71
C LEU A 451 19.85 -57.31 -15.46
N THR A 452 19.45 -58.31 -14.67
CA THR A 452 20.23 -59.55 -14.52
C THR A 452 20.26 -60.39 -15.80
N GLY A 453 19.24 -60.31 -16.65
CA GLY A 453 19.28 -60.91 -17.99
C GLY A 453 20.08 -60.12 -19.03
N LEU A 454 20.35 -58.84 -18.74
CA LEU A 454 21.06 -57.92 -19.63
C LEU A 454 22.59 -57.97 -19.47
N ILE A 455 23.04 -58.31 -18.26
CA ILE A 455 24.44 -58.38 -17.78
C ILE A 455 24.84 -59.85 -17.73
#